data_AF-A0A1V4EIR2-F1
#
_entry.id   AF-A0A1V4EIR2-F1
#
_cell.length_a   1.000
_cell.length_b   1.000
_cell.length_c   1.000
_cell.angle_alpha   90.00
_cell.angle_beta   90.00
_cell.angle_gamma   90.00
#
_symmetry.space_group_name_H-M   'P 1'
#
loop_
_entity.id
_entity.type
_entity.pdbx_description
1 polymer ?
#
loop_
_entity_poly.entity_id
_entity_poly.type
_entity_poly.pdbx_seq_one_letter_code
_entity_poly.pdbx_strand_id
1 'polypeptide(L)'
;MTVTATPPPAPPDSSTLTDQLQGRGTLAAAIVAAWDLFITIKTARRDREDGANQREQDRKDADRRLAEEREAASANLERQLEEQRERDRREFLIEQLQRVGDAYGDIEAHPNTPQASAARERLRATLPVLPPRYASLLKMKYLPPQRQSEEAYTEARRRAEVPGVPIADVKAPHIYKELADNIEELLTGKGQLMDDLPLAPTASARSLRSQQAPPPACAW
;
A
#
# COMPACT_ATOMS: atom_id res chain seq x y z
N MET A 1 -34.92 111.93 -62.08
CA MET A 1 -34.87 110.54 -62.60
C MET A 1 -34.05 109.70 -61.64
N THR A 2 -34.79 108.83 -60.96
CA THR A 2 -34.48 107.57 -60.27
C THR A 2 -33.06 106.97 -60.38
N VAL A 3 -32.40 106.89 -59.20
CA VAL A 3 -31.69 105.77 -58.53
C VAL A 3 -31.21 104.59 -59.39
N THR A 4 -29.93 104.20 -59.26
CA THR A 4 -29.50 102.84 -58.84
C THR A 4 -28.08 102.87 -58.26
N ALA A 5 -27.95 102.62 -56.96
CA ALA A 5 -26.69 102.28 -56.31
C ALA A 5 -26.53 100.75 -56.31
N THR A 6 -25.39 100.25 -56.80
CA THR A 6 -25.05 98.82 -56.83
C THR A 6 -24.40 98.42 -55.49
N PRO A 7 -24.91 97.42 -54.75
CA PRO A 7 -24.24 96.91 -53.55
C PRO A 7 -23.07 95.98 -53.92
N PRO A 8 -22.01 95.91 -53.08
CA PRO A 8 -20.90 94.98 -53.27
C PRO A 8 -21.33 93.52 -53.03
N PRO A 9 -20.65 92.55 -53.67
CA PRO A 9 -21.00 91.13 -53.61
C PRO A 9 -20.75 90.52 -52.22
N ALA A 10 -21.63 89.61 -51.82
CA ALA A 10 -21.51 88.82 -50.60
C ALA A 10 -20.29 87.88 -50.64
N PRO A 11 -19.65 87.59 -49.49
CA PRO A 11 -18.54 86.63 -49.42
C PRO A 11 -19.02 85.19 -49.69
N PRO A 12 -18.20 84.35 -50.35
CA PRO A 12 -18.55 82.97 -50.65
C PRO A 12 -18.59 82.09 -49.39
N ASP A 13 -19.58 81.20 -49.33
CA ASP A 13 -19.84 80.25 -48.25
C ASP A 13 -18.65 79.29 -48.01
N SER A 14 -17.91 79.53 -46.93
CA SER A 14 -16.76 78.74 -46.49
C SER A 14 -17.13 77.49 -45.66
N SER A 15 -18.38 77.05 -45.70
CA SER A 15 -18.94 76.02 -44.80
C SER A 15 -18.82 74.58 -45.30
N THR A 16 -18.55 74.34 -46.58
CA THR A 16 -18.61 72.98 -47.17
C THR A 16 -17.35 72.14 -47.00
N LEU A 17 -16.17 72.75 -46.86
CA LEU A 17 -14.89 72.04 -46.68
C LEU A 17 -14.65 71.63 -45.22
N THR A 18 -15.02 72.49 -44.27
CA THR A 18 -14.90 72.23 -42.84
C THR A 18 -15.84 71.10 -42.40
N ASP A 19 -17.06 71.04 -42.94
CA ASP A 19 -18.01 69.96 -42.65
C ASP A 19 -17.53 68.59 -43.19
N GLN A 20 -16.92 68.55 -44.39
CA GLN A 20 -16.35 67.31 -44.93
C GLN A 20 -15.09 66.84 -44.20
N LEU A 21 -14.24 67.76 -43.73
CA LEU A 21 -13.06 67.43 -42.91
C LEU A 21 -13.45 66.95 -41.51
N GLN A 22 -14.46 67.57 -40.90
CA GLN A 22 -14.97 67.18 -39.59
C GLN A 22 -15.68 65.81 -39.63
N GLY A 23 -16.45 65.53 -40.70
CA GLY A 23 -17.07 64.22 -40.91
C GLY A 23 -16.07 63.08 -41.19
N ARG A 24 -14.93 63.37 -41.83
CA ARG A 24 -13.87 62.37 -42.04
C ARG A 24 -13.05 62.09 -40.78
N GLY A 25 -12.80 63.11 -39.95
CA GLY A 25 -12.11 62.95 -38.67
C GLY A 25 -12.89 62.10 -37.67
N THR A 26 -14.21 62.27 -37.59
CA THR A 26 -15.07 61.48 -36.70
C THR A 26 -15.20 60.03 -37.14
N LEU A 27 -15.28 59.78 -38.45
CA LEU A 27 -15.30 58.41 -38.98
C LEU A 27 -13.99 57.67 -38.68
N ALA A 28 -12.84 58.33 -38.89
CA ALA A 28 -11.54 57.75 -38.59
C ALA A 28 -11.38 57.44 -37.09
N ALA A 29 -11.80 58.36 -36.21
CA ALA A 29 -11.78 58.15 -34.77
C ALA A 29 -12.69 56.98 -34.33
N ALA A 30 -13.87 56.85 -34.94
CA ALA A 30 -14.79 55.75 -34.66
C ALA A 30 -14.20 54.39 -35.08
N ILE A 31 -13.50 54.33 -36.21
CA ILE A 31 -12.82 53.11 -36.68
C ILE A 31 -11.69 52.72 -35.73
N VAL A 32 -10.87 53.69 -35.29
CA VAL A 32 -9.78 53.43 -34.33
C VAL A 32 -10.33 52.95 -32.99
N ALA A 33 -11.36 53.60 -32.46
CA ALA A 33 -12.01 53.19 -31.21
C ALA A 33 -12.64 51.79 -31.30
N ALA A 34 -13.26 51.45 -32.43
CA ALA A 34 -13.80 50.11 -32.67
C ALA A 34 -12.69 49.04 -32.74
N TRP A 35 -11.53 49.38 -33.30
CA TRP A 35 -10.39 48.47 -33.39
C TRP A 35 -9.72 48.23 -32.03
N ASP A 36 -9.51 49.29 -31.24
CA ASP A 36 -9.00 49.17 -29.86
C ASP A 36 -9.94 48.33 -28.97
N LEU A 37 -11.25 48.53 -29.11
CA LEU A 37 -12.25 47.73 -28.41
C LEU A 37 -12.19 46.26 -28.85
N PHE A 38 -12.05 45.99 -30.14
CA PHE A 38 -11.93 44.63 -30.67
C PHE A 38 -10.68 43.91 -30.14
N ILE A 39 -9.53 44.60 -30.10
CA ILE A 39 -8.29 44.06 -29.54
C ILE A 39 -8.48 43.73 -28.06
N THR A 40 -9.04 44.66 -27.29
CA THR A 40 -9.27 44.50 -25.83
C THR A 40 -10.20 43.33 -25.53
N ILE A 41 -11.26 43.15 -26.34
CA ILE A 41 -12.17 42.00 -26.20
C ILE A 41 -11.44 40.69 -26.53
N LYS A 42 -10.60 40.69 -27.57
CA LYS A 42 -9.84 39.48 -27.95
C LYS A 42 -8.80 39.09 -26.91
N THR A 43 -8.05 40.05 -26.37
CA THR A 43 -7.08 39.78 -25.30
C THR A 43 -7.78 39.29 -24.04
N ALA A 44 -8.87 39.94 -23.62
CA ALA A 44 -9.64 39.50 -22.46
C ALA A 44 -10.26 38.10 -22.62
N ARG A 45 -10.59 37.66 -23.84
CA ARG A 45 -11.02 36.26 -24.09
C ARG A 45 -9.84 35.29 -24.00
N ARG A 46 -8.70 35.66 -24.59
CA ARG A 46 -7.48 34.84 -24.56
C ARG A 46 -6.97 34.64 -23.13
N ASP A 47 -6.93 35.69 -22.32
CA ASP A 47 -6.53 35.62 -20.91
C ASP A 47 -7.46 34.72 -20.07
N ARG A 48 -8.76 34.69 -20.42
CA ARG A 48 -9.72 33.79 -19.77
C ARG A 48 -9.53 32.34 -20.18
N GLU A 49 -9.27 32.09 -21.46
CA GLU A 49 -8.98 30.74 -21.98
C GLU A 49 -7.65 30.22 -21.41
N ASP A 50 -6.60 31.05 -21.41
CA ASP A 50 -5.30 30.71 -20.84
C ASP A 50 -5.41 30.44 -19.34
N GLY A 51 -6.16 31.26 -18.58
CA GLY A 51 -6.43 31.03 -17.17
C GLY A 51 -7.34 29.82 -16.88
N ALA A 52 -8.18 29.39 -17.82
CA ALA A 52 -8.96 28.16 -17.69
C ALA A 52 -8.10 26.92 -17.97
N ASN A 53 -7.29 26.98 -19.03
CA ASN A 53 -6.33 25.95 -19.41
C ASN A 53 -5.30 25.73 -18.31
N GLN A 54 -4.77 26.80 -17.71
CA GLN A 54 -3.83 26.71 -16.60
C GLN A 54 -4.46 26.06 -15.37
N ARG A 55 -5.69 26.44 -15.00
CA ARG A 55 -6.43 25.78 -13.91
C ARG A 55 -6.74 24.32 -14.18
N GLU A 56 -7.00 23.95 -15.44
CA GLU A 56 -7.20 22.55 -15.81
C GLU A 56 -5.91 21.74 -15.72
N GLN A 57 -4.78 22.32 -16.16
CA GLN A 57 -3.46 21.70 -16.01
C GLN A 57 -3.09 21.55 -14.53
N ASP A 58 -3.27 22.60 -13.73
CA ASP A 58 -3.00 22.55 -12.29
C ASP A 58 -3.83 21.46 -11.59
N ARG A 59 -5.10 21.29 -12.00
CA ARG A 59 -5.96 20.20 -11.50
C ARG A 59 -5.43 18.83 -11.90
N LYS A 60 -5.07 18.64 -13.17
CA LYS A 60 -4.50 17.37 -13.66
C LYS A 60 -3.20 17.02 -12.97
N ASP A 61 -2.33 18.00 -12.76
CA ASP A 61 -1.06 17.81 -12.06
C ASP A 61 -1.29 17.51 -10.58
N ALA A 62 -2.24 18.18 -9.92
CA ALA A 62 -2.62 17.90 -8.55
C ALA A 62 -3.21 16.48 -8.41
N ASP A 63 -4.12 16.08 -9.30
CA ASP A 63 -4.74 14.76 -9.31
C ASP A 63 -3.70 13.67 -9.55
N ARG A 64 -2.76 13.90 -10.47
CA ARG A 64 -1.66 12.99 -10.76
C ARG A 64 -0.76 12.81 -9.53
N ARG A 65 -0.34 13.90 -8.88
CA ARG A 65 0.49 13.83 -7.66
C ARG A 65 -0.23 13.09 -6.53
N LEU A 66 -1.53 13.35 -6.34
CA LEU A 66 -2.33 12.64 -5.34
C LEU A 66 -2.46 11.15 -5.66
N ALA A 67 -2.56 10.76 -6.93
CA ALA A 67 -2.57 9.35 -7.33
C ALA A 67 -1.22 8.68 -7.04
N GLU A 68 -0.11 9.31 -7.43
CA GLU A 68 1.25 8.83 -7.14
C GLU A 68 1.50 8.68 -5.62
N GLU A 69 1.07 9.65 -4.81
CA GLU A 69 1.17 9.58 -3.34
C GLU A 69 0.33 8.45 -2.75
N ARG A 70 -0.89 8.21 -3.27
CA ARG A 70 -1.74 7.11 -2.80
C ARG A 70 -1.15 5.75 -3.11
N GLU A 71 -0.62 5.57 -4.32
CA GLU A 71 0.04 4.32 -4.72
C GLU A 71 1.29 4.05 -3.87
N ALA A 72 2.11 5.07 -3.64
CA ALA A 72 3.27 4.97 -2.76
C ALA A 72 2.85 4.65 -1.30
N ALA A 73 1.79 5.29 -0.81
CA ALA A 73 1.27 5.04 0.52
C ALA A 73 0.72 3.61 0.66
N SER A 74 0.01 3.09 -0.33
CA SER A 74 -0.48 1.71 -0.32
C SER A 74 0.65 0.70 -0.38
N ALA A 75 1.65 0.90 -1.23
CA ALA A 75 2.80 0.01 -1.34
C ALA A 75 3.61 -0.04 -0.03
N ASN A 76 3.78 1.11 0.62
CA ASN A 76 4.44 1.17 1.93
C ASN A 76 3.61 0.48 3.02
N LEU A 77 2.28 0.62 3.00
CA LEU A 77 1.41 -0.04 3.97
C LEU A 77 1.44 -1.57 3.79
N GLU A 78 1.42 -2.05 2.55
CA GLU A 78 1.52 -3.49 2.25
C GLU A 78 2.84 -4.06 2.76
N ARG A 79 3.95 -3.38 2.48
CA ARG A 79 5.27 -3.75 2.98
C ARG A 79 5.31 -3.82 4.51
N GLN A 80 4.72 -2.84 5.20
CA GLN A 80 4.67 -2.86 6.67
C GLN A 80 3.85 -4.04 7.21
N LEU A 81 2.73 -4.37 6.59
CA LEU A 81 1.90 -5.50 6.99
C LEU A 81 2.62 -6.83 6.74
N GLU A 82 3.40 -6.94 5.67
CA GLU A 82 4.23 -8.11 5.39
C GLU A 82 5.34 -8.26 6.44
N GLU A 83 6.10 -7.19 6.70
CA GLU A 83 7.13 -7.17 7.74
C GLU A 83 6.55 -7.50 9.14
N GLN A 84 5.33 -7.03 9.45
CA GLN A 84 4.62 -7.39 10.68
C GLN A 84 4.26 -8.87 10.72
N ARG A 85 3.65 -9.40 9.66
CA ARG A 85 3.30 -10.83 9.59
C ARG A 85 4.52 -11.73 9.74
N GLU A 86 5.66 -11.33 9.17
CA GLU A 86 6.92 -12.05 9.34
C GLU A 86 7.44 -12.03 10.77
N ARG A 87 7.31 -10.89 11.47
CA ARG A 87 7.65 -10.80 12.90
C ARG A 87 6.73 -11.69 13.73
N ASP A 88 5.41 -11.57 13.54
CA ASP A 88 4.41 -12.36 14.25
C ASP A 88 4.63 -13.86 14.05
N ARG A 89 4.95 -14.29 12.82
CA ARG A 89 5.29 -15.70 12.52
C ARG A 89 6.56 -16.15 13.25
N ARG A 90 7.60 -15.32 13.27
CA ARG A 90 8.86 -15.65 13.97
C ARG A 90 8.64 -15.75 15.47
N GLU A 91 7.95 -14.79 16.06
CA GLU A 91 7.59 -14.79 17.48
C GLU A 91 6.79 -16.04 17.84
N PHE A 92 5.75 -16.35 17.05
CA PHE A 92 4.97 -17.57 17.24
C PHE A 92 5.83 -18.84 17.17
N LEU A 93 6.76 -18.94 16.21
CA LEU A 93 7.66 -20.10 16.10
C LEU A 93 8.59 -20.22 17.31
N ILE A 94 9.13 -19.11 17.79
CA ILE A 94 9.97 -19.08 19.01
C ILE A 94 9.16 -19.60 20.20
N GLU A 95 7.93 -19.12 20.40
CA GLU A 95 7.06 -19.59 21.48
C GLU A 95 6.76 -21.09 21.37
N GLN A 96 6.48 -21.60 20.16
CA GLN A 96 6.26 -23.04 19.97
C GLN A 96 7.51 -23.86 20.26
N LEU A 97 8.70 -23.39 19.87
CA LEU A 97 9.96 -24.08 20.15
C LEU A 97 10.29 -24.09 21.65
N GLN A 98 10.06 -22.96 22.34
CA GLN A 98 10.20 -22.89 23.80
C GLN A 98 9.24 -23.85 24.49
N ARG A 99 7.95 -23.83 24.12
CA ARG A 99 6.93 -24.74 24.67
C ARG A 99 7.29 -26.22 24.47
N VAL A 100 7.86 -26.54 23.31
CA VAL A 100 8.32 -27.90 22.98
C VAL A 100 9.58 -28.27 23.77
N GLY A 101 10.51 -27.34 23.92
CA GLY A 101 11.71 -27.48 24.77
C GLY A 101 11.35 -27.72 26.23
N ASP A 102 10.41 -26.95 26.78
CA ASP A 102 9.92 -27.10 28.16
C ASP A 102 9.24 -28.45 28.36
N ALA A 103 8.36 -28.84 27.44
CA ALA A 103 7.72 -30.14 27.48
C ALA A 103 8.74 -31.28 27.38
N TYR A 104 9.79 -31.12 26.56
CA TYR A 104 10.88 -32.10 26.48
C TYR A 104 11.69 -32.14 27.78
N GLY A 105 11.97 -30.99 28.39
CA GLY A 105 12.60 -30.85 29.70
C GLY A 105 11.86 -31.57 30.81
N ASP A 106 10.54 -31.35 30.90
CA ASP A 106 9.66 -32.03 31.87
C ASP A 106 9.75 -33.56 31.75
N ILE A 107 9.84 -34.08 30.52
CA ILE A 107 9.92 -35.53 30.24
C ILE A 107 11.26 -36.11 30.71
N GLU A 108 12.36 -35.41 30.43
CA GLU A 108 13.72 -35.86 30.78
C GLU A 108 14.02 -35.69 32.27
N ALA A 109 13.53 -34.62 32.91
CA ALA A 109 13.76 -34.34 34.33
C ALA A 109 12.96 -35.26 35.27
N HIS A 110 11.74 -35.66 34.87
CA HIS A 110 10.81 -36.39 35.72
C HIS A 110 10.26 -37.66 35.06
N PRO A 111 11.12 -38.62 34.68
CA PRO A 111 10.68 -39.84 34.03
C PRO A 111 9.71 -40.61 34.93
N ASN A 112 8.59 -41.07 34.36
CA ASN A 112 7.53 -41.86 35.03
C ASN A 112 6.62 -41.08 35.99
N THR A 113 6.58 -39.74 35.90
CA THR A 113 5.61 -38.94 36.63
C THR A 113 4.36 -38.63 35.80
N PRO A 114 3.22 -38.31 36.44
CA PRO A 114 2.04 -37.76 35.75
C PRO A 114 2.36 -36.47 34.95
N GLN A 115 3.34 -35.69 35.42
CA GLN A 115 3.83 -34.51 34.74
C GLN A 115 4.51 -34.87 33.41
N ALA A 116 5.34 -35.91 33.38
CA ALA A 116 5.94 -36.39 32.14
C ALA A 116 4.92 -36.99 31.16
N SER A 117 3.85 -37.65 31.63
CA SER A 117 2.76 -38.07 30.72
C SER A 117 2.04 -36.88 30.11
N ALA A 118 1.69 -35.86 30.91
CA ALA A 118 1.07 -34.65 30.41
C ALA A 118 1.99 -33.87 29.46
N ALA A 119 3.30 -33.84 29.73
CA ALA A 119 4.30 -33.25 28.85
C ALA A 119 4.43 -34.01 27.52
N ARG A 120 4.37 -35.36 27.52
CA ARG A 120 4.33 -36.17 26.29
C ARG A 120 3.10 -35.89 25.44
N GLU A 121 1.93 -35.69 26.07
CA GLU A 121 0.71 -35.34 25.35
C GLU A 121 0.81 -33.94 24.72
N ARG A 122 1.27 -32.95 25.48
CA ARG A 122 1.57 -31.60 24.97
C ARG A 122 2.53 -31.66 23.79
N LEU A 123 3.63 -32.40 23.93
CA LEU A 123 4.63 -32.58 22.88
C LEU A 123 4.02 -33.21 21.62
N ARG A 124 3.19 -34.26 21.76
CA ARG A 124 2.53 -34.91 20.62
C ARG A 124 1.56 -33.98 19.87
N ALA A 125 0.95 -33.01 20.56
CA ALA A 125 0.06 -32.04 19.96
C ALA A 125 0.82 -30.92 19.23
N THR A 126 1.92 -30.43 19.81
CA THR A 126 2.65 -29.27 19.27
C THR A 126 3.67 -29.63 18.21
N LEU A 127 4.34 -30.77 18.35
CA LEU A 127 5.44 -31.19 17.48
C LEU A 127 5.08 -31.31 15.99
N PRO A 128 3.88 -31.79 15.59
CA PRO A 128 3.47 -31.83 14.19
C PRO A 128 3.31 -30.45 13.53
N VAL A 129 2.99 -29.41 14.32
CA VAL A 129 2.72 -28.05 13.81
C VAL A 129 4.01 -27.29 13.52
N LEU A 130 5.09 -27.63 14.23
CA LEU A 130 6.41 -27.03 13.99
C LEU A 130 6.90 -27.38 12.57
N PRO A 131 7.55 -26.45 11.85
CA PRO A 131 8.20 -26.78 10.59
C PRO A 131 9.27 -27.87 10.78
N PRO A 132 9.42 -28.80 9.82
CA PRO A 132 10.42 -29.89 9.86
C PRO A 132 11.83 -29.46 10.25
N ARG A 133 12.28 -28.30 9.75
CA ARG A 133 13.62 -27.75 9.95
C ARG A 133 13.94 -27.36 11.40
N TYR A 134 12.93 -26.96 12.18
CA TYR A 134 13.18 -26.36 13.50
C TYR A 134 13.17 -27.35 14.68
N ALA A 135 12.73 -28.59 14.46
CA ALA A 135 12.67 -29.62 15.49
C ALA A 135 12.87 -31.02 14.89
N SER A 136 13.75 -31.12 13.91
CA SER A 136 14.01 -32.32 13.12
C SER A 136 14.40 -33.51 14.00
N LEU A 137 15.34 -33.36 14.94
CA LEU A 137 15.79 -34.45 15.81
C LEU A 137 14.68 -34.90 16.75
N LEU A 138 13.94 -33.93 17.30
CA LEU A 138 12.84 -34.22 18.23
C LEU A 138 11.68 -34.92 17.52
N LYS A 139 11.36 -34.51 16.28
CA LYS A 139 10.41 -35.20 15.41
C LYS A 139 10.82 -36.64 15.16
N MET A 140 12.10 -36.90 14.94
CA MET A 140 12.58 -38.26 14.71
C MET A 140 12.47 -39.14 15.95
N LYS A 141 12.68 -38.56 17.14
CA LYS A 141 12.58 -39.27 18.42
C LYS A 141 11.13 -39.57 18.84
N TYR A 142 10.19 -38.68 18.56
CA TYR A 142 8.83 -38.74 19.13
C TYR A 142 7.68 -38.95 18.14
N LEU A 143 7.87 -38.65 16.84
CA LEU A 143 6.85 -38.94 15.83
C LEU A 143 7.03 -40.35 15.27
N PRO A 144 5.94 -41.08 15.01
CA PRO A 144 6.02 -42.37 14.33
C PRO A 144 6.49 -42.16 12.88
N PRO A 145 7.16 -43.15 12.24
CA PRO A 145 7.69 -43.04 10.88
C PRO A 145 6.70 -42.53 9.84
N GLN A 146 5.41 -42.87 9.97
CA GLN A 146 4.35 -42.42 9.05
C GLN A 146 4.06 -40.91 9.13
N ARG A 147 4.47 -40.23 10.20
CA ARG A 147 4.31 -38.78 10.40
C ARG A 147 5.63 -38.01 10.25
N GLN A 148 6.71 -38.71 9.90
CA GLN A 148 8.01 -38.09 9.67
C GLN A 148 8.08 -37.62 8.22
N SER A 149 8.25 -36.31 8.02
CA SER A 149 8.52 -35.76 6.69
C SER A 149 9.93 -36.12 6.24
N GLU A 150 10.14 -36.36 4.95
CA GLU A 150 11.46 -36.59 4.36
C GLU A 150 12.43 -35.41 4.61
N GLU A 151 11.91 -34.19 4.64
CA GLU A 151 12.68 -33.00 4.99
C GLU A 151 13.21 -33.05 6.43
N ALA A 152 12.36 -33.38 7.42
CA ALA A 152 12.79 -33.58 8.80
C ALA A 152 13.88 -34.67 8.90
N TYR A 153 13.78 -35.73 8.09
CA TYR A 153 14.79 -36.79 8.07
C TYR A 153 16.12 -36.30 7.51
N THR A 154 16.10 -35.58 6.39
CA THR A 154 17.33 -35.06 5.77
C THR A 154 18.01 -34.01 6.65
N GLU A 155 17.24 -33.11 7.27
CA GLU A 155 17.77 -32.10 8.19
C GLU A 155 18.30 -32.74 9.49
N ALA A 156 17.55 -33.69 10.07
CA ALA A 156 18.03 -34.45 11.23
C ALA A 156 19.33 -35.18 10.92
N ARG A 157 19.46 -35.76 9.72
CA ARG A 157 20.69 -36.43 9.26
C ARG A 157 21.85 -35.46 9.09
N ARG A 158 21.61 -34.24 8.58
CA ARG A 158 22.64 -33.19 8.49
C ARG A 158 23.12 -32.79 9.88
N ARG A 159 22.20 -32.57 10.82
CA ARG A 159 22.50 -32.12 12.19
C ARG A 159 23.07 -33.20 13.10
N ALA A 160 22.72 -34.45 12.85
CA ALA A 160 23.20 -35.56 13.66
C ALA A 160 24.72 -35.79 13.52
N GLU A 161 25.37 -35.26 12.46
CA GLU A 161 26.84 -35.30 12.19
C GLU A 161 27.55 -36.66 12.35
N VAL A 162 26.83 -37.75 12.65
CA VAL A 162 27.40 -39.07 12.89
C VAL A 162 26.95 -40.03 11.78
N PRO A 163 27.86 -40.43 10.87
CA PRO A 163 27.59 -41.49 9.92
C PRO A 163 27.27 -42.81 10.66
N GLY A 164 26.09 -43.38 10.38
CA GLY A 164 25.74 -44.74 10.83
C GLY A 164 25.09 -44.86 12.21
N VAL A 165 24.82 -43.76 12.93
CA VAL A 165 23.98 -43.81 14.13
C VAL A 165 22.51 -43.82 13.71
N PRO A 166 21.70 -44.80 14.16
CA PRO A 166 20.26 -44.77 13.97
C PRO A 166 19.72 -43.47 14.58
N ILE A 167 18.92 -42.72 13.83
CA ILE A 167 18.31 -41.46 14.30
C ILE A 167 17.42 -41.68 15.55
N ALA A 168 17.08 -42.94 15.86
CA ALA A 168 16.42 -43.34 17.10
C ALA A 168 17.26 -43.07 18.38
N ASP A 169 18.59 -42.98 18.29
CA ASP A 169 19.49 -42.87 19.44
C ASP A 169 19.98 -41.43 19.72
N VAL A 170 19.27 -40.41 19.23
CA VAL A 170 19.66 -39.02 19.44
C VAL A 170 19.62 -38.67 20.93
N LYS A 171 20.79 -38.26 21.47
CA LYS A 171 20.95 -37.86 22.87
C LYS A 171 20.32 -36.49 23.13
N ALA A 172 19.81 -36.31 24.34
CA ALA A 172 19.17 -35.06 24.79
C ALA A 172 19.99 -33.78 24.53
N PRO A 173 21.32 -33.74 24.71
CA PRO A 173 22.10 -32.54 24.44
C PRO A 173 22.04 -32.05 22.98
N HIS A 174 21.94 -32.97 22.02
CA HIS A 174 21.82 -32.60 20.60
C HIS A 174 20.45 -31.97 20.30
N ILE A 175 19.39 -32.45 20.97
CA ILE A 175 18.04 -31.89 20.84
C ILE A 175 17.99 -30.47 21.43
N TYR A 176 18.52 -30.26 22.63
CA TYR A 176 18.57 -28.92 23.21
C TYR A 176 19.41 -27.96 22.38
N LYS A 177 20.54 -28.43 21.84
CA LYS A 177 21.37 -27.64 20.94
C LYS A 177 20.59 -27.25 19.68
N GLU A 178 19.91 -28.19 19.02
CA GLU A 178 19.06 -27.88 17.85
C GLU A 178 18.03 -26.80 18.18
N LEU A 179 17.29 -26.96 19.29
CA LEU A 179 16.25 -26.00 19.68
C LEU A 179 16.85 -24.61 19.97
N ALA A 180 17.99 -24.55 20.65
CA ALA A 180 18.68 -23.29 20.94
C ALA A 180 19.19 -22.60 19.67
N ASP A 181 19.88 -23.32 18.79
CA ASP A 181 20.40 -22.81 17.52
C ASP A 181 19.26 -22.25 16.65
N ASN A 182 18.12 -22.95 16.64
CA ASN A 182 16.94 -22.55 15.87
C ASN A 182 16.22 -21.33 16.46
N ILE A 183 16.15 -21.20 17.79
CA ILE A 183 15.64 -19.99 18.45
C ILE A 183 16.57 -18.80 18.17
N GLU A 184 17.90 -18.99 18.23
CA GLU A 184 18.87 -17.95 17.91
C GLU A 184 18.77 -17.49 16.44
N GLU A 185 18.58 -18.43 15.51
CA GLU A 185 18.34 -18.13 14.08
C GLU A 185 17.10 -17.24 13.89
N LEU A 186 16.00 -17.56 14.57
CA LEU A 186 14.75 -16.80 14.51
C LEU A 186 14.88 -15.40 15.13
N LEU A 187 15.58 -15.29 16.27
CA LEU A 187 15.83 -14.02 16.95
C LEU A 187 16.75 -13.08 16.14
N THR A 188 17.77 -13.64 15.49
CA THR A 188 18.73 -12.86 14.70
C THR A 188 18.20 -12.47 13.33
N GLY A 189 17.06 -13.02 12.91
CA GLY A 189 16.49 -12.81 11.57
C GLY A 189 17.40 -13.31 10.44
N LYS A 190 18.42 -14.11 10.77
CA LYS A 190 19.35 -14.71 9.81
C LYS A 190 18.78 -15.95 9.14
N GLY A 191 17.67 -16.47 9.66
CA GLY A 191 16.98 -17.56 9.00
C GLY A 191 16.41 -17.12 7.67
N GLN A 192 16.82 -17.82 6.60
CA GLN A 192 16.15 -17.74 5.31
C GLN A 192 14.65 -18.00 5.53
N LEU A 193 13.88 -16.93 5.45
CA LEU A 193 12.43 -16.86 5.52
C LEU A 193 11.87 -17.72 4.37
N MET A 194 11.54 -18.99 4.62
CA MET A 194 10.20 -19.51 4.90
C MET A 194 9.20 -19.36 3.73
N ASP A 195 9.50 -19.99 2.59
CA ASP A 195 8.55 -20.18 1.48
C ASP A 195 7.48 -21.28 1.75
N ASP A 196 7.67 -22.13 2.77
CA ASP A 196 6.93 -23.41 2.87
C ASP A 196 5.91 -23.51 4.03
N LEU A 197 5.62 -22.45 4.78
CA LEU A 197 4.48 -22.50 5.71
C LEU A 197 3.17 -22.36 4.90
N PRO A 198 2.27 -23.37 4.91
CA PRO A 198 0.95 -23.17 4.34
C PRO A 198 0.29 -22.03 5.10
N LEU A 199 0.02 -20.94 4.38
CA LEU A 199 -0.90 -19.90 4.82
C LEU A 199 -2.20 -20.60 5.18
N ALA A 200 -2.42 -20.87 6.48
CA ALA A 200 -3.76 -21.16 6.95
C ALA A 200 -4.64 -20.01 6.45
N PRO A 201 -5.78 -20.28 5.82
CA PRO A 201 -6.61 -19.23 5.25
C PRO A 201 -6.97 -18.31 6.42
N THR A 202 -6.43 -17.09 6.39
CA THR A 202 -6.94 -16.01 7.21
C THR A 202 -8.40 -15.88 6.83
N ALA A 203 -9.27 -16.43 7.68
CA ALA A 203 -10.69 -16.29 7.55
C ALA A 203 -10.94 -14.80 7.35
N SER A 204 -11.40 -14.47 6.15
CA SER A 204 -11.61 -13.13 5.65
C SER A 204 -12.66 -12.46 6.54
N ALA A 205 -12.19 -11.84 7.62
CA ALA A 205 -12.98 -11.03 8.53
C ALA A 205 -13.27 -9.69 7.85
N ARG A 206 -14.04 -9.71 6.75
CA ARG A 206 -14.59 -8.49 6.15
C ARG A 206 -15.66 -8.76 5.08
N SER A 207 -16.80 -9.32 5.47
CA SER A 207 -18.05 -9.07 4.73
C SER A 207 -19.30 -9.39 5.59
N LEU A 208 -19.48 -8.64 6.68
CA LEU A 208 -20.76 -8.54 7.39
C LEU A 208 -21.06 -7.07 7.62
N ARG A 209 -21.23 -6.34 6.52
CA ARG A 209 -21.78 -4.97 6.52
C ARG A 209 -22.62 -4.75 5.27
N SER A 210 -23.66 -5.56 5.10
CA SER A 210 -24.80 -5.29 4.21
C SER A 210 -25.86 -6.35 4.46
N GLN A 211 -26.71 -6.13 5.47
CA GLN A 211 -28.06 -6.68 5.58
C GLN A 211 -28.67 -6.16 6.89
N GLN A 212 -28.92 -4.84 6.93
CA GLN A 212 -29.84 -4.27 7.89
C GLN A 212 -31.00 -3.70 7.08
N ALA A 213 -31.98 -4.56 6.83
CA ALA A 213 -33.26 -4.16 6.25
C ALA A 213 -33.95 -3.17 7.22
N PRO A 214 -34.57 -2.09 6.73
CA PRO A 214 -35.36 -1.22 7.59
C PRO A 214 -36.61 -1.98 8.09
N PRO A 215 -37.07 -1.72 9.33
CA PRO A 215 -38.28 -2.34 9.84
C PRO A 215 -39.52 -1.86 9.07
N PRO A 216 -40.56 -2.69 8.93
CA PRO A 216 -41.80 -2.29 8.27
C PRO A 216 -42.50 -1.20 9.08
N ALA A 217 -42.97 -0.16 8.38
CA ALA A 217 -43.79 0.89 8.94
C ALA A 217 -45.09 0.28 9.51
N CYS A 218 -45.36 0.56 10.79
CA CYS A 218 -46.67 0.32 11.37
C CYS A 218 -47.71 1.20 10.66
N ALA A 219 -48.62 0.55 9.93
CA ALA A 219 -49.87 1.14 9.52
C ALA A 219 -50.75 1.31 10.77
N TRP A 220 -51.20 2.54 11.01
CA TRP A 220 -52.38 2.87 11.79
C TRP A 220 -53.41 3.44 10.81
#